data_AF-A0A068SUW9-F1
#
_entry.id   AF-A0A068SUW9-F1
#
_cell.length_a   1.000
_cell.length_b   1.000
_cell.length_c   1.000
_cell.angle_alpha   90.00
_cell.angle_beta   90.00
_cell.angle_gamma   90.00
#
_symmetry.space_group_name_H-M   'P 1'
#
loop_
_entity.id
_entity.type
_entity.pdbx_description
1 polymer ?
#
loop_
_entity_poly.entity_id
_entity_poly.type
_entity_poly.pdbx_seq_one_letter_code
_entity_poly.pdbx_strand_id
1 'polypeptide(L)' 'MVLNSAAAAVTISASKIIPLSMTALLGLFIVGFVGFSHLEVVHNAAHDTRHSLAFPCH' A
#
# COMPACT_ATOMS: atom_id res chain seq x y z
N MET A 1 -24.71 -18.96 -15.63
CA MET A 1 -24.59 -17.49 -15.64
C MET A 1 -23.21 -17.15 -16.20
N VAL A 2 -23.15 -16.72 -17.46
CA VAL A 2 -21.90 -16.46 -18.19
C VAL A 2 -21.34 -15.12 -17.69
N LEU A 3 -20.14 -15.12 -17.12
CA LEU A 3 -19.42 -13.89 -16.76
C LEU A 3 -18.69 -13.39 -18.01
N ASN A 4 -19.25 -12.37 -18.66
CA ASN A 4 -18.58 -11.61 -19.70
C ASN A 4 -17.64 -10.58 -19.04
N SER A 5 -16.41 -10.98 -18.74
CA SER A 5 -15.36 -10.04 -18.32
C SER A 5 -14.86 -9.27 -19.54
N ALA A 6 -15.55 -8.21 -19.91
CA ALA A 6 -14.96 -7.17 -20.72
C ALA A 6 -13.86 -6.50 -19.87
N ALA A 7 -12.60 -6.65 -20.26
CA ALA A 7 -11.51 -5.90 -19.65
C ALA A 7 -11.78 -4.40 -19.86
N ALA A 8 -12.23 -3.71 -18.82
CA ALA A 8 -12.41 -2.27 -18.87
C ALA A 8 -11.03 -1.63 -19.03
N ALA A 9 -10.80 -0.97 -20.17
CA ALA A 9 -9.59 -0.18 -20.36
C ALA A 9 -9.62 1.00 -19.39
N VAL A 10 -8.76 0.97 -18.37
CA VAL A 10 -8.59 2.09 -17.45
C VAL A 10 -7.76 3.17 -18.15
N THR A 11 -8.43 4.20 -18.66
CA THR A 11 -7.75 5.38 -19.21
C THR A 11 -7.26 6.25 -18.05
N ILE A 12 -5.95 6.25 -17.82
CA ILE A 12 -5.31 7.13 -16.84
C ILE A 12 -5.03 8.47 -17.49
N SER A 13 -5.58 9.55 -16.95
CA SER A 13 -5.21 10.90 -17.37
C SER A 13 -3.72 11.14 -17.13
N ALA A 14 -3.01 11.76 -18.07
CA ALA A 14 -1.58 12.08 -17.93
C ALA A 14 -1.29 12.89 -16.64
N SER A 15 -2.22 13.77 -16.24
CA SER A 15 -2.13 14.53 -14.99
C SER A 15 -2.16 13.69 -13.72
N LYS A 16 -2.60 12.42 -13.80
CA LYS A 16 -2.66 11.47 -12.68
C LYS A 16 -1.44 10.55 -12.59
N ILE A 17 -0.60 10.50 -13.62
CA ILE A 17 0.55 9.59 -13.66
C ILE A 17 1.58 9.95 -12.57
N ILE A 18 1.91 11.24 -12.44
CA ILE A 18 2.87 11.73 -11.43
C ILE A 18 2.39 11.46 -9.99
N PRO A 19 1.17 11.87 -9.57
CA PRO A 19 0.74 11.58 -8.21
C PRO A 19 0.62 10.08 -7.95
N LEU A 20 0.16 9.28 -8.94
CA LEU A 20 0.05 7.84 -8.79
C LEU A 20 1.42 7.16 -8.61
N SER A 21 2.43 7.57 -9.39
CA SER A 21 3.78 7.04 -9.26
C SER A 21 4.41 7.44 -7.93
N MET A 22 4.21 8.68 -7.48
CA MET A 22 4.69 9.13 -6.16
C MET A 22 4.03 8.36 -5.02
N THR A 23 2.72 8.12 -5.07
CA THR A 23 2.04 7.30 -4.06
C THR A 23 2.54 5.87 -4.07
N ALA A 24 2.75 5.27 -5.24
CA ALA A 24 3.28 3.92 -5.36
C ALA A 24 4.72 3.83 -4.79
N LEU A 25 5.60 4.76 -5.15
CA LEU A 25 6.96 4.82 -4.63
C LEU A 25 7.00 5.06 -3.13
N LEU A 26 6.13 5.92 -2.60
CA LEU A 26 6.00 6.14 -1.16
C LEU A 26 5.58 4.86 -0.44
N GLY A 27 4.60 4.12 -0.98
CA GLY A 27 4.18 2.84 -0.43
C GLY A 27 5.31 1.81 -0.41
N LEU A 28 6.03 1.68 -1.53
CA LEU A 28 7.21 0.80 -1.62
C LEU A 28 8.30 1.22 -0.63
N PHE A 29 8.55 2.52 -0.49
CA PHE A 29 9.54 3.06 0.44
C PHE A 29 9.18 2.71 1.87
N ILE A 30 7.93 2.91 2.30
CA ILE A 30 7.50 2.60 3.67
C ILE A 30 7.65 1.10 3.94
N VAL A 31 7.15 0.24 3.05
CA VAL A 31 7.24 -1.22 3.23
C VAL A 31 8.69 -1.69 3.27
N GLY A 32 9.53 -1.23 2.34
CA GLY A 32 10.93 -1.61 2.27
C GLY A 32 11.76 -1.06 3.43
N PHE A 33 11.63 0.24 3.73
CA PHE A 33 12.41 0.88 4.78
C PHE A 33 12.05 0.33 6.15
N VAL A 34 10.77 0.28 6.50
CA VAL A 34 10.34 -0.13 7.83
C VAL A 34 10.43 -1.65 8.00
N GLY A 35 10.07 -2.42 6.97
CA GLY A 35 10.11 -3.88 7.00
C GLY A 35 11.53 -4.45 7.11
N PHE A 36 12.54 -3.78 6.55
CA PHE A 36 13.95 -4.20 6.58
C PHE A 36 14.86 -3.27 7.40
N SER A 37 14.26 -2.39 8.22
CA SER A 37 15.00 -1.49 9.09
C SER A 37 15.85 -2.28 10.08
N HIS A 38 17.13 -1.90 10.21
CA HIS A 38 17.99 -2.38 11.30
C HIS A 38 17.74 -1.62 12.61
N LEU A 39 16.99 -0.51 12.55
CA LEU A 39 16.54 0.23 13.73
C LEU A 39 15.32 -0.49 14.30
N GLU A 40 15.55 -1.25 15.37
CA GLU A 40 14.53 -2.07 16.05
C GLU A 40 13.29 -1.25 16.42
N VAL A 41 13.45 0.02 16.82
CA VAL A 41 12.34 0.92 17.15
C VAL A 41 11.35 1.10 16.00
N VAL A 42 11.86 1.31 14.79
CA VAL A 42 11.02 1.59 13.60
C VAL A 42 10.31 0.31 13.14
N HIS A 43 11.02 -0.83 13.18
CA HIS A 43 10.46 -2.13 12.84
C HIS A 43 9.36 -2.56 13.84
N ASN A 44 9.65 -2.44 15.13
CA ASN A 44 8.70 -2.77 16.21
C ASN A 44 7.45 -1.89 16.15
N ALA A 45 7.60 -0.58 15.92
CA ALA A 45 6.46 0.32 15.77
C ALA A 45 5.52 -0.09 14.62
N ALA A 46 6.04 -0.60 13.50
CA ALA A 46 5.20 -1.11 12.42
C ALA A 46 4.53 -2.45 12.77
N HIS A 47 5.22 -3.33 13.48
CA HIS A 47 4.62 -4.55 14.01
C HIS A 47 3.46 -4.23 14.97
N ASP A 48 3.66 -3.31 15.91
CA ASP A 48 2.64 -2.86 16.86
C ASP A 48 1.44 -2.22 16.16
N THR A 49 1.70 -1.41 15.12
CA THR A 49 0.65 -0.82 14.29
C THR A 49 -0.17 -1.91 13.61
N ARG A 50 0.46 -2.93 13.01
CA ARG A 50 -0.26 -4.05 12.38
C ARG A 50 -1.12 -4.81 13.39
N HIS A 51 -0.62 -5.03 14.61
CA HIS A 51 -1.39 -5.65 15.69
C HIS A 51 -2.59 -4.78 16.12
N SER A 52 -2.44 -3.46 16.13
CA SER A 52 -3.50 -2.50 16.44
C SER A 52 -4.56 -2.39 15.32
N LEU A 53 -4.15 -2.58 14.06
CA LEU A 53 -5.04 -2.56 12.88
C LEU A 53 -5.87 -3.83 12.72
N ALA A 54 -5.54 -4.92 13.43
CA ALA A 54 -6.27 -6.19 13.41
C ALA A 54 -7.54 -6.22 14.28
N PHE A 55 -7.89 -5.09 14.91
CA PHE A 55 -9.09 -4.76 15.72
C PHE A 55 -10.03 -5.89 16.20
N PRO A 56 -10.39 -5.93 17.49
CA PRO A 56 -11.75 -6.27 17.87
C PRO A 56 -12.67 -5.07 17.56
N CYS A 57 -13.60 -5.29 16.65
CA CYS A 57 -14.81 -4.51 16.51
C CYS A 57 -15.66 -4.62 17.79
N HIS A 58 -15.68 -3.55 18.59
CA HIS A 58 -16.85 -3.19 19.40
C HIS A 58 -17.06 -1.69 19.33
#